data_AF-A0A1E7GKA0-F1
#
_entry.id   AF-A0A1E7GKA0-F1
#
_cell.length_a   1.000
_cell.length_b   1.000
_cell.length_c   1.000
_cell.angle_alpha   90.00
_cell.angle_beta   90.00
_cell.angle_gamma   90.00
#
_symmetry.space_group_name_H-M   'P 1'
#
loop_
_entity.id
_entity.type
_entity.pdbx_description
1 polymer ?
#
loop_
_entity_poly.entity_id
_entity_poly.type
_entity_poly.pdbx_seq_one_letter_code
_entity_poly.pdbx_strand_id
1 'polypeptide(L)'
;MKTIKIECKVFTPIFLAGADGQTPELRAPSLKGAMRFWWRAMHGYLSVKELKEDESKIFGGSGGKEGKSSFSIKIKEIEILNVG
;
A
#
# COMPACT_ATOMS: atom_id res chain seq x y z
N MET A 1 9.45 13.81 -12.22
CA MET A 1 8.78 12.80 -11.37
C MET A 1 8.48 11.59 -12.22
N LYS A 2 8.93 10.39 -11.84
CA LYS A 2 8.59 9.15 -12.59
C LYS A 2 7.25 8.62 -12.09
N THR A 3 6.38 8.19 -13.00
CA THR A 3 5.07 7.63 -12.67
C THR A 3 4.96 6.25 -13.28
N ILE A 4 4.53 5.29 -12.47
CA ILE A 4 4.19 3.93 -12.92
C ILE A 4 2.66 3.82 -12.80
N LYS A 5 2.02 3.34 -13.86
CA LYS A 5 0.60 3.02 -13.88
C LYS A 5 0.46 1.52 -13.94
N ILE A 6 -0.39 0.97 -13.08
CA ILE A 6 -0.70 -0.45 -13.01
C ILE A 6 -2.21 -0.57 -13.06
N GLU A 7 -2.69 -1.41 -13.95
CA GLU A 7 -4.09 -1.80 -14.03
C GLU A 7 -4.26 -3.11 -13.27
N CYS A 8 -5.18 -3.14 -12.32
CA CYS A 8 -5.42 -4.31 -11.47
C CYS A 8 -6.87 -4.76 -11.64
N LYS A 9 -7.07 -6.07 -11.79
CA LYS A 9 -8.39 -6.68 -11.80
C LYS A 9 -8.61 -7.50 -10.53
N VAL A 10 -9.79 -7.38 -9.96
CA VAL A 10 -10.24 -8.20 -8.85
C VAL A 10 -10.84 -9.50 -9.41
N PHE A 11 -10.25 -10.64 -9.06
CA PHE A 11 -10.77 -11.96 -9.46
C PHE A 11 -11.65 -12.60 -8.38
N THR A 12 -11.40 -12.26 -7.11
CA THR A 12 -12.16 -12.72 -5.95
C THR A 12 -12.67 -11.51 -5.17
N PRO A 13 -13.93 -11.50 -4.67
CA PRO A 13 -14.46 -10.38 -3.91
C PRO A 13 -13.51 -9.93 -2.80
N ILE A 14 -13.27 -8.63 -2.70
CA ILE A 14 -12.44 -8.04 -1.64
C ILE A 14 -13.37 -7.39 -0.62
N PHE A 15 -13.26 -7.81 0.63
CA PHE A 15 -14.00 -7.22 1.73
C PHE A 15 -13.22 -6.02 2.28
N LEU A 16 -13.62 -4.82 1.85
CA LEU A 16 -13.01 -3.56 2.29
C LEU A 16 -14.10 -2.70 2.91
N ALA A 17 -13.92 -2.29 4.16
CA ALA A 17 -14.83 -1.32 4.79
C ALA A 17 -14.30 0.11 4.57
N GLY A 18 -15.16 0.96 4.02
CA GLY A 18 -14.95 2.40 3.95
C GLY A 18 -15.05 3.08 5.32
N ALA A 19 -14.94 4.41 5.34
CA ALA A 19 -14.96 5.18 6.59
C ALA A 19 -16.26 5.03 7.40
N ASP A 20 -17.38 4.75 6.74
CA ASP A 20 -18.70 4.51 7.33
C ASP A 20 -18.93 3.05 7.76
N GLY A 21 -17.96 2.17 7.53
CA GLY A 21 -18.04 0.74 7.82
C GLY A 21 -18.98 -0.06 6.92
N GLN A 22 -19.67 0.59 5.97
CA GLN A 22 -20.73 0.00 5.16
C GLN A 22 -20.42 0.04 3.67
N THR A 23 -19.87 1.15 3.20
CA THR A 23 -19.57 1.35 1.78
C THR A 23 -18.22 0.73 1.45
N PRO A 24 -18.13 -0.19 0.48
CA PRO A 24 -16.85 -0.75 0.08
C PRO A 24 -15.94 0.31 -0.55
N GLU A 25 -14.72 0.45 -0.04
CA GLU A 25 -13.78 1.47 -0.50
C GLU A 25 -12.35 0.92 -0.58
N LEU A 26 -11.74 0.98 -1.77
CA LEU A 26 -10.32 0.72 -1.94
C LEU A 26 -9.51 1.99 -1.64
N ARG A 27 -8.79 1.97 -0.51
CA ARG A 27 -8.01 3.11 -0.03
C ARG A 27 -6.52 2.96 -0.30
N ALA A 28 -5.89 4.02 -0.81
CA ALA A 28 -4.46 4.04 -1.10
C ALA A 28 -3.58 3.74 0.14
N PRO A 29 -3.91 4.19 1.37
CA PRO A 29 -3.19 3.77 2.59
C PRO A 29 -3.20 2.26 2.83
N SER A 30 -4.34 1.58 2.63
CA SER A 30 -4.44 0.13 2.82
C SER A 30 -3.56 -0.62 1.82
N LEU A 31 -3.57 -0.19 0.55
CA LEU A 31 -2.68 -0.73 -0.48
C LEU A 31 -1.19 -0.50 -0.14
N LYS A 32 -0.83 0.71 0.32
CA LYS A 32 0.53 1.02 0.78
C LYS A 32 0.95 0.11 1.94
N GLY A 33 0.04 -0.18 2.87
CA GLY A 33 0.28 -1.10 3.98
C GLY A 33 0.60 -2.53 3.50
N ALA A 34 -0.20 -3.05 2.56
CA ALA A 34 0.04 -4.36 1.95
C ALA A 34 1.39 -4.42 1.20
N MET A 35 1.73 -3.36 0.45
CA MET A 35 3.04 -3.25 -0.21
C MET A 35 4.19 -3.24 0.80
N ARG A 36 4.06 -2.50 1.91
CA ARG A 36 5.07 -2.44 2.98
C ARG A 36 5.26 -3.82 3.63
N PHE A 37 4.18 -4.54 3.87
CA PHE A 37 4.22 -5.92 4.37
C PHE A 37 4.98 -6.86 3.42
N TRP A 38 4.60 -6.89 2.15
CA TRP A 38 5.25 -7.77 1.17
C TRP A 38 6.72 -7.38 0.92
N TRP A 39 7.04 -6.09 0.96
CA TRP A 39 8.42 -5.63 0.92
C TRP A 39 9.23 -6.23 2.07
N ARG A 40 8.74 -6.21 3.32
CA ARG A 40 9.42 -6.87 4.45
C ARG A 40 9.57 -8.38 4.23
N ALA A 41 8.54 -9.05 3.76
CA ALA A 41 8.56 -10.50 3.53
C ALA A 41 9.65 -10.89 2.51
N MET A 42 9.83 -10.09 1.45
CA MET A 42 10.89 -10.30 0.46
C MET A 42 12.30 -9.96 0.99
N HIS A 43 12.40 -9.13 2.04
CA HIS A 43 13.66 -8.70 2.64
C HIS A 43 13.93 -9.36 4.00
N GLY A 44 13.36 -10.54 4.25
CA GLY A 44 13.53 -11.29 5.51
C GLY A 44 14.97 -11.73 5.82
N TYR A 45 15.88 -11.59 4.85
CA TYR A 45 17.32 -11.83 5.01
C TYR A 45 18.07 -10.68 5.70
N LEU A 46 17.45 -9.50 5.85
CA LEU A 46 18.06 -8.36 6.53
C LEU A 46 17.93 -8.47 8.04
N SER A 47 18.86 -7.87 8.78
CA SER A 47 18.66 -7.68 10.22
C SER A 47 17.48 -6.75 10.50
N VAL A 48 16.87 -6.87 11.68
CA VAL A 48 15.72 -6.01 12.08
C VAL A 48 16.07 -4.52 11.97
N LYS A 49 17.33 -4.15 12.25
CA LYS A 49 17.80 -2.77 12.18
C LYS A 49 17.85 -2.28 10.72
N GLU A 50 18.51 -3.03 9.84
CA GLU A 50 18.60 -2.70 8.41
C GLU A 50 17.22 -2.65 7.76
N LEU A 51 16.38 -3.65 8.07
CA LEU A 51 15.01 -3.73 7.57
C LEU A 51 14.21 -2.47 7.93
N LYS A 52 14.29 -2.03 9.19
CA LYS A 52 13.60 -0.82 9.65
C LYS A 52 14.14 0.43 8.98
N GLU A 53 15.46 0.58 8.90
CA GLU A 53 16.10 1.75 8.29
C GLU A 53 15.72 1.89 6.81
N ASP A 54 15.76 0.80 6.05
CA ASP A 54 15.43 0.81 4.63
C ASP A 54 13.93 0.92 4.38
N GLU A 55 13.09 0.27 5.19
CA GLU A 55 11.64 0.43 5.15
C GLU A 55 11.25 1.89 5.36
N SER A 56 11.81 2.57 6.36
CA SER A 56 11.52 3.97 6.67
C SER A 56 11.97 4.92 5.55
N LYS A 57 13.07 4.64 4.83
CA LYS A 57 13.49 5.42 3.65
C LYS A 57 12.48 5.34 2.51
N ILE A 58 11.82 4.19 2.34
CA ILE A 58 10.90 3.92 1.23
C ILE A 58 9.46 4.34 1.58
N PHE A 59 8.94 3.79 2.67
CA PHE A 59 7.53 3.92 3.08
C PHE A 59 7.29 5.04 4.08
N GLY A 60 8.35 5.69 4.56
CA GLY A 60 8.27 6.71 5.61
C GLY A 60 8.14 6.10 7.01
N GLY A 61 8.35 6.95 8.00
CA GLY A 61 8.30 6.57 9.41
C GLY A 61 8.01 7.77 10.32
N SER A 62 7.87 7.51 11.60
CA SER A 62 7.48 8.50 12.63
C SER A 62 8.56 8.74 13.69
N GLY A 63 9.75 8.13 13.55
CA GLY A 63 10.90 8.39 14.41
C GLY A 63 11.49 9.78 14.17
N GLY A 64 12.26 10.30 15.13
CA GLY A 64 12.78 11.68 15.09
C GLY A 64 13.70 12.04 13.91
N LYS A 65 14.17 11.05 13.14
CA LYS A 65 14.95 11.25 11.89
C LYS A 65 14.22 10.73 10.65
N GLU A 66 13.00 10.22 10.80
CA GLU A 66 12.21 9.65 9.72
C GLU A 66 11.27 10.72 9.13
N GLY A 67 10.89 10.54 7.87
CA GLY A 67 10.04 11.50 7.16
C GLY A 67 8.96 10.83 6.33
N LYS A 68 8.32 11.61 5.46
CA LYS A 68 7.33 11.09 4.51
C LYS A 68 7.94 10.04 3.58
N SER A 69 7.11 9.12 3.11
CA SER A 69 7.49 8.14 2.08
C SER A 69 8.08 8.80 0.84
N SER A 70 9.03 8.12 0.17
CA SER A 70 9.64 8.58 -1.08
C SER A 70 8.69 8.54 -2.29
N PHE A 71 7.51 7.96 -2.13
CA PHE A 71 6.49 7.81 -3.18
C PHE A 71 5.06 8.02 -2.67
N SER A 72 4.15 8.40 -3.56
CA SER A 72 2.72 8.48 -3.32
C SER A 72 1.96 7.47 -4.18
N ILE A 73 0.81 7.02 -3.69
CA ILE A 73 -0.11 6.15 -4.43
C ILE A 73 -1.39 6.95 -4.66
N LYS A 74 -1.91 6.90 -5.89
CA LYS A 74 -3.20 7.46 -6.23
C LYS A 74 -4.03 6.39 -6.93
N ILE A 75 -5.23 6.15 -6.41
CA ILE A 75 -6.25 5.33 -7.05
C ILE A 75 -7.10 6.29 -7.89
N LYS A 76 -7.30 5.99 -9.17
CA LYS A 76 -7.99 6.89 -10.11
C LYS A 76 -9.39 6.41 -10.47
N GLU A 77 -9.50 5.18 -10.92
CA GLU A 77 -10.72 4.61 -11.49
C GLU A 77 -10.90 3.23 -10.87
N ILE A 78 -12.13 2.96 -10.39
CA ILE A 78 -12.56 1.64 -9.95
C ILE A 78 -13.83 1.34 -10.74
N GLU A 79 -13.72 0.42 -11.69
CA GLU A 79 -14.88 -0.11 -12.40
C GLU A 79 -15.43 -1.29 -11.61
N ILE A 80 -16.67 -1.17 -11.13
CA ILE A 80 -17.37 -2.26 -10.48
C ILE A 80 -18.03 -3.11 -11.56
N LEU A 81 -17.45 -4.29 -11.82
CA LEU A 81 -18.05 -5.28 -12.70
C LEU A 81 -19.17 -5.98 -11.94
N ASN A 82 -20.42 -5.68 -12.29
CA ASN A 82 -21.57 -6.44 -11.82
C ASN A 82 -21.55 -7.80 -12.51
N VAL A 83 -21.12 -8.83 -11.80
CA VAL A 83 -21.27 -10.22 -12.23
C VAL A 83 -22.62 -10.67 -11.69
N GLY A 84 -23.61 -10.75 -12.59
CA GLY A 84 -24.98 -11.19 -12.29
C GLY A 84 -25.10 -12.68 -12.03
#